data_AF-A0A937X1R0-F1
#
_entry.id   AF-A0A937X1R0-F1
#
_cell.length_a   1.000
_cell.length_b   1.000
_cell.length_c   1.000
_cell.angle_alpha   90.00
_cell.angle_beta   90.00
_cell.angle_gamma   90.00
#
_symmetry.space_group_name_H-M   'P 1'
#
loop_
_entity.id
_entity.type
_entity.pdbx_description
1 polymer ?
#
loop_
_entity_poly.entity_id
_entity_poly.type
_entity_poly.pdbx_seq_one_letter_code
_entity_poly.pdbx_strand_id
1 'polypeptide(L)'
;MAATTVDDLYEQTIKSWPTSDRLRLIEKIVHDLSINATAEHDRSHIDWMSLRGVAPHLLAGEDAQTWVSQTRQEADSRHAHTDRPPP
;
A
#
# COMPACT_ATOMS: atom_id res chain seq x y z
N MET A 1 -14.39 -27.05 13.33
CA MET A 1 -13.38 -27.64 12.44
C MET A 1 -12.05 -27.53 13.17
N ALA A 2 -11.33 -28.64 13.38
CA ALA A 2 -10.08 -28.61 14.14
C ALA A 2 -9.05 -27.76 13.39
N ALA A 3 -8.42 -26.81 14.08
CA ALA A 3 -7.33 -26.05 13.50
C ALA A 3 -6.16 -27.02 13.28
N THR A 4 -5.92 -27.41 12.03
CA THR A 4 -4.74 -28.19 11.68
C THR A 4 -3.52 -27.33 11.98
N THR A 5 -2.67 -27.80 12.89
CA THR A 5 -1.44 -27.08 13.21
C THR A 5 -0.47 -27.17 12.03
N VAL A 6 0.49 -26.23 11.95
CA VAL A 6 1.50 -26.24 10.88
C VAL A 6 2.32 -27.54 10.93
N ASP A 7 2.61 -28.04 12.12
CA ASP A 7 3.30 -29.30 12.34
C ASP A 7 2.48 -30.49 11.83
N ASP A 8 1.17 -30.51 12.11
CA ASP A 8 0.27 -31.55 11.60
C ASP A 8 0.22 -31.56 10.06
N LEU A 9 0.17 -30.39 9.43
CA LEU A 9 0.19 -30.26 7.96
C LEU A 9 1.49 -30.81 7.38
N TYR A 10 2.62 -30.47 8.02
CA TYR A 10 3.93 -30.91 7.57
C TYR A 10 4.07 -32.42 7.65
N GLU A 11 3.73 -33.01 8.79
CA GLU A 11 3.86 -34.45 9.04
C GLU A 11 2.88 -35.28 8.20
N GLN A 12 1.62 -34.84 8.08
CA GLN A 12 0.59 -35.62 7.38
C GLN A 12 0.64 -35.48 5.85
N THR A 13 1.09 -34.33 5.34
CA THR A 13 0.99 -34.03 3.90
C THR A 13 2.36 -33.84 3.27
N ILE A 14 3.13 -32.86 3.76
CA ILE A 14 4.33 -32.37 3.06
C ILE A 14 5.49 -33.38 3.13
N LYS A 15 5.62 -34.10 4.24
CA LYS A 15 6.70 -35.08 4.46
C LYS A 15 6.62 -36.26 3.50
N SER A 16 5.42 -36.63 3.07
CA SER A 16 5.20 -37.75 2.13
C SER A 16 5.59 -37.42 0.68
N TRP A 17 5.80 -36.14 0.37
CA TRP A 17 6.06 -35.70 -1.00
C TRP A 17 7.51 -35.96 -1.43
N PRO A 18 7.74 -36.13 -2.75
CA PRO A 18 9.08 -36.12 -3.31
C PRO A 18 9.86 -34.87 -2.94
N THR A 19 11.19 -35.00 -2.78
CA THR A 19 12.07 -33.88 -2.42
C THR A 19 11.95 -32.70 -3.39
N SER A 20 11.76 -32.97 -4.69
CA SER A 20 11.56 -31.94 -5.72
C SER A 20 10.34 -31.06 -5.47
N ASP A 21 9.23 -31.67 -5.03
CA ASP A 21 7.97 -30.96 -4.80
C ASP A 21 8.03 -30.13 -3.51
N ARG A 22 8.73 -30.66 -2.50
CA ARG A 22 9.04 -29.91 -1.27
C ARG A 22 9.90 -28.69 -1.56
N LEU A 23 10.92 -28.81 -2.40
CA LEU A 23 11.76 -27.68 -2.82
C LEU A 23 10.96 -26.64 -3.60
N ARG A 24 10.09 -27.08 -4.52
CA ARG A 24 9.21 -26.18 -5.28
C ARG A 24 8.21 -25.44 -4.38
N LEU A 25 7.70 -26.11 -3.34
CA LEU A 25 6.84 -25.48 -2.35
C LEU A 25 7.59 -24.39 -1.58
N ILE A 26 8.83 -24.66 -1.15
CA ILE A 26 9.69 -23.67 -0.48
C ILE A 26 9.91 -22.45 -1.37
N GLU A 27 10.25 -22.66 -2.65
CA GLU A 27 10.45 -21.57 -3.62
C GLU A 27 9.20 -20.68 -3.72
N LYS A 28 8.01 -21.29 -3.85
CA LYS A 28 6.75 -20.54 -3.92
C LYS A 28 6.49 -19.74 -2.64
N ILE A 29 6.72 -20.33 -1.47
CA ILE A 29 6.54 -19.64 -0.18
C ILE A 29 7.49 -18.46 -0.07
N VAL A 30 8.78 -18.65 -0.39
CA VAL A 30 9.78 -17.57 -0.37
C VAL A 30 9.40 -16.46 -1.34
N HIS A 31 8.94 -16.82 -2.55
CA HIS A 31 8.48 -15.85 -3.54
C HIS A 31 7.27 -15.05 -3.04
N ASP A 32 6.23 -15.72 -2.53
CA ASP A 32 5.03 -15.07 -2.00
C ASP A 32 5.36 -14.17 -0.81
N LEU A 33 6.25 -14.59 0.08
CA LEU A 33 6.72 -13.76 1.20
C LEU A 33 7.54 -12.57 0.71
N SER A 34 8.39 -12.73 -0.32
CA SER A 34 9.16 -11.61 -0.87
C SER A 34 8.27 -10.54 -1.50
N ILE A 35 7.16 -10.94 -2.14
CA ILE A 35 6.17 -10.03 -2.70
C ILE A 35 5.36 -9.38 -1.58
N ASN A 36 4.87 -10.16 -0.62
CA ASN A 36 3.95 -9.67 0.41
C ASN A 36 4.64 -8.98 1.59
N ALA A 37 5.94 -9.21 1.82
CA ALA A 37 6.71 -8.50 2.85
C ALA A 37 6.78 -6.99 2.59
N THR A 38 6.63 -6.55 1.33
CA THR A 38 6.48 -5.13 0.99
C THR A 38 5.03 -4.65 1.12
N ALA A 39 4.04 -5.54 1.02
CA ALA A 39 2.61 -5.21 1.12
C ALA A 39 2.08 -5.18 2.56
N GLU A 40 2.68 -5.91 3.50
CA GLU A 40 2.26 -5.88 4.92
C GLU A 40 2.54 -4.54 5.62
N HIS A 41 3.51 -3.75 5.13
CA HIS A 41 3.75 -2.39 5.61
C HIS A 41 2.84 -1.33 4.97
N ASP A 42 2.06 -1.67 3.94
CA ASP A 42 1.28 -0.70 3.14
C ASP A 42 -0.24 -0.96 3.16
N ARG A 43 -0.68 -1.94 3.97
CA ARG A 43 -2.10 -2.11 4.30
C ARG A 43 -2.51 -1.32 5.54
N SER A 44 -1.87 -0.18 5.81
CA SER A 44 -2.59 0.91 6.46
C SER A 44 -3.77 1.24 5.57
N HIS A 45 -4.90 0.60 5.86
CA HIS A 45 -6.22 0.90 5.35
C HIS A 45 -6.27 2.41 5.13
N ILE A 46 -6.21 2.87 3.87
CA ILE A 46 -6.34 4.28 3.58
C ILE A 46 -7.74 4.61 4.06
N ASP A 47 -7.82 5.28 5.20
CA ASP A 47 -9.09 5.74 5.73
C ASP A 47 -9.56 6.82 4.75
N TRP A 48 -10.48 6.45 3.87
CA TRP A 48 -11.06 7.39 2.91
C TRP A 48 -11.71 8.59 3.61
N MET A 49 -12.06 8.48 4.90
CA MET A 49 -12.53 9.63 5.68
C MET A 49 -11.40 10.63 5.99
N SER A 50 -10.15 10.20 6.10
CA SER A 50 -8.99 11.10 6.24
C SER A 50 -8.76 11.97 5.01
N LEU A 51 -9.26 11.56 3.85
CA LEU A 51 -9.18 12.32 2.60
C LEU A 51 -10.32 13.33 2.42
N ARG A 52 -11.31 13.37 3.33
CA ARG A 52 -12.39 14.35 3.26
C ARG A 52 -11.85 15.76 3.46
N GLY A 53 -12.15 16.63 2.49
CA GLY A 53 -11.74 18.03 2.50
C GLY A 53 -10.39 18.30 1.83
N VAL A 54 -9.66 17.26 1.40
CA VAL A 54 -8.41 17.44 0.62
C VAL A 54 -8.69 18.08 -0.73
N ALA A 55 -9.83 17.75 -1.34
CA ALA A 55 -10.25 18.30 -2.62
C ALA A 55 -11.75 18.62 -2.64
N PRO A 56 -12.15 19.75 -2.03
CA PRO A 56 -13.57 20.06 -1.77
C PRO A 56 -14.42 20.24 -3.03
N HIS A 57 -13.80 20.56 -4.17
CA HIS A 57 -14.50 20.84 -5.43
C HIS A 57 -14.32 19.75 -6.50
N LEU A 58 -13.30 18.88 -6.38
CA LEU A 58 -13.12 17.73 -7.28
C LEU A 58 -14.35 16.81 -7.32
N LEU A 59 -14.93 16.52 -6.15
CA LEU A 59 -16.11 15.66 -6.06
C LEU A 59 -17.41 16.37 -6.50
N ALA A 60 -17.36 17.69 -6.73
CA ALA A 60 -18.48 18.50 -7.23
C ALA A 60 -18.43 18.69 -8.77
N GLY A 61 -17.53 17.99 -9.48
CA GLY A 61 -17.40 18.04 -10.93
C GLY A 61 -16.37 19.05 -11.45
N GLU A 62 -15.51 19.57 -10.57
CA GLU A 62 -14.32 20.30 -11.02
C GLU A 62 -13.37 19.38 -11.79
N ASP A 63 -12.81 19.90 -12.88
CA ASP A 63 -11.79 19.20 -13.65
C ASP A 63 -10.53 18.97 -12.81
N ALA A 64 -10.04 17.72 -12.80
CA ALA A 64 -8.93 17.32 -11.95
C ALA A 64 -7.64 18.09 -12.26
N GLN A 65 -7.40 18.40 -13.53
CA GLN A 65 -6.22 19.15 -13.97
C GLN A 65 -6.29 20.60 -13.50
N THR A 66 -7.48 21.19 -13.52
CA THR A 66 -7.75 22.55 -13.03
C THR A 66 -7.45 22.68 -11.53
N TRP A 67 -7.94 21.73 -10.72
CA TRP A 67 -7.69 21.69 -9.27
C TRP A 67 -6.19 21.56 -8.93
N VAL A 68 -5.47 20.64 -9.60
CA VAL A 68 -4.02 20.46 -9.39
C VAL A 68 -3.25 21.74 -9.76
N SER A 69 -3.65 22.39 -10.85
CA SER A 69 -2.99 23.61 -11.32
C SER A 69 -3.17 24.76 -10.31
N GLN A 70 -4.38 24.96 -9.78
CA GLN A 70 -4.65 25.94 -8.73
C GLN A 70 -3.87 25.64 -7.45
N THR A 71 -3.89 24.39 -7.00
CA THR A 71 -3.19 23.97 -5.77
C THR A 71 -1.68 24.22 -5.85
N ARG A 72 -1.06 23.96 -7.02
CA ARG A 72 0.36 24.27 -7.26
C ARG A 72 0.62 25.78 -7.25
N GLN A 73 -0.22 26.55 -7.94
CA GLN A 73 -0.08 28.00 -7.98
C GLN A 73 -0.23 28.65 -6.60
N GLU A 74 -1.14 28.14 -5.77
CA GLU A 74 -1.31 28.59 -4.38
C GLU A 74 -0.10 28.25 -3.52
N ALA A 75 0.47 27.04 -3.66
CA ALA A 75 1.68 26.66 -2.96
C ALA A 75 2.87 27.54 -3.37
N ASP A 76 3.09 27.72 -4.68
CA ASP A 76 4.16 28.57 -5.22
C ASP A 76 4.01 30.02 -4.74
N SER A 77 2.77 30.54 -4.68
CA SER A 77 2.49 31.88 -4.18
C SER A 77 2.78 32.04 -2.68
N ARG A 78 2.53 31.00 -1.88
CA ARG A 78 2.88 30.99 -0.44
C ARG A 78 4.39 31.01 -0.24
N HIS A 79 5.14 30.26 -1.06
CA HIS A 79 6.60 30.25 -1.03
C HIS A 79 7.19 31.62 -1.45
N ALA A 80 6.61 32.26 -2.46
CA ALA A 80 7.03 33.60 -2.89
C ALA A 80 6.73 34.71 -1.86
N HIS A 81 5.69 34.54 -1.03
CA HIS A 81 5.37 35.52 0.02
C HIS A 81 6.32 35.43 1.22
N THR A 82 6.83 34.23 1.54
CA THR A 82 7.76 34.01 2.66
C THR A 82 9.20 34.45 2.36
N ASP A 83 9.58 34.58 1.08
CA ASP A 83 10.92 35.01 0.65
C ASP A 83 11.07 36.53 0.47
N ARG A 84 10.04 37.33 0.81
CA ARG A 84 10.13 38.79 0.76
C ARG A 84 10.75 39.31 2.07
N PRO A 85 11.95 39.92 2.07
CA PRO A 85 12.50 40.51 3.28
C PRO A 85 11.62 41.69 3.74
N PRO A 86 11.48 41.91 5.06
CA PRO A 86 10.72 43.04 5.57
C PRO A 86 11.38 44.38 5.17
N PRO A 87 10.60 45.47 5.07
CA PRO A 87 11.12 46.79 4.73
C PRO A 87 12.09 47.35 5.77
#